data_AF-A0AB34L5N6-F1
#
_entry.id   AF-A0AB34L5N6-F1
#
_cell.length_a   1.000
_cell.length_b   1.000
_cell.length_c   1.000
_cell.angle_alpha   90.00
_cell.angle_beta   90.00
_cell.angle_gamma   90.00
#
_symmetry.space_group_name_H-M   'P 1'
#
loop_
_entity.id
_entity.type
_entity.pdbx_description
1 polymer ?
#
loop_
_entity_poly.entity_id
_entity_poly.type
_entity_poly.pdbx_seq_one_letter_code
_entity_poly.pdbx_strand_id
1 'polypeptide(L)'
;MKIIDSTLLNTVSEQAKTNVRLRMNYNFHKQMDEPVQRLLNALEPNTYLPPHRHLQAQKQEIFLVLRGSVLTFLFDNKGTITQIHEINPAKGVFGMEIEPDIWHSFIVLETNTVIYEIKQGPFAPIDPKDMAPWAPKPQETEAAQNYIQELLSAYQPQYIIHPTAEVAPSATIGNKTIIENHTIIGENAKIGEQCKIHRNIYVDNDVQIGNKVKIQDNVMIPHGVTIEDGVFIGPGVAFTNDKWPRSITEDGELKTSEDWVCSETIVKYGASIGANATIVCGITIGEWAMIGAGAVVTKDVPAHAVVIGNPGRIIK
;
A
#
# COMPACT_ATOMS: atom_id res chain seq x y z
N MET A 1 -22.07 34.56 14.11
CA MET A 1 -21.03 33.54 14.34
C MET A 1 -21.67 32.18 14.08
N LYS A 2 -21.06 31.31 13.29
CA LYS A 2 -21.50 29.92 13.09
C LYS A 2 -20.36 29.01 13.57
N ILE A 3 -20.67 28.07 14.43
CA ILE A 3 -19.71 27.08 14.94
C ILE A 3 -19.83 25.83 14.06
N ILE A 4 -18.69 25.26 13.67
CA ILE A 4 -18.64 23.97 12.98
C ILE A 4 -18.38 22.92 14.07
N ASP A 5 -19.45 22.28 14.52
CA ASP A 5 -19.42 21.24 15.56
C ASP A 5 -20.03 19.92 15.05
N SER A 6 -19.95 18.88 15.86
CA SER A 6 -20.49 17.56 15.53
C SER A 6 -22.00 17.61 15.23
N THR A 7 -22.76 18.50 15.85
CA THR A 7 -24.20 18.65 15.60
C THR A 7 -24.46 19.14 14.18
N LEU A 8 -23.73 20.17 13.73
CA LEU A 8 -23.82 20.66 12.37
C LEU A 8 -23.38 19.59 11.37
N LEU A 9 -22.24 18.95 11.61
CA LEU A 9 -21.74 17.89 10.71
C LEU A 9 -22.72 16.72 10.61
N ASN A 10 -23.30 16.26 11.72
CA ASN A 10 -24.32 15.20 11.72
C ASN A 10 -25.56 15.61 10.93
N THR A 11 -26.05 16.84 11.14
CA THR A 11 -27.23 17.35 10.45
C THR A 11 -27.06 17.35 8.94
N VAL A 12 -25.92 17.85 8.44
CA VAL A 12 -25.66 17.93 6.99
C VAL A 12 -25.40 16.54 6.40
N SER A 13 -24.75 15.62 7.13
CA SER A 13 -24.58 14.23 6.68
C SER A 13 -25.90 13.46 6.58
N GLU A 14 -26.82 13.61 7.53
CA GLU A 14 -28.16 12.99 7.42
C GLU A 14 -28.95 13.52 6.21
N GLN A 15 -28.79 14.80 5.88
CA GLN A 15 -29.34 15.37 4.66
C GLN A 15 -28.68 14.81 3.40
N ALA A 16 -27.38 14.52 3.43
CA ALA A 16 -26.67 13.89 2.32
C ALA A 16 -27.17 12.46 2.05
N LYS A 17 -27.33 11.65 3.10
CA LYS A 17 -27.84 10.25 3.00
C LYS A 17 -29.22 10.14 2.38
N THR A 18 -30.08 11.12 2.63
CA THR A 18 -31.44 11.16 2.09
C THR A 18 -31.52 11.84 0.72
N ASN A 19 -30.42 12.44 0.24
CA ASN A 19 -30.35 13.06 -1.08
C ASN A 19 -30.09 12.02 -2.16
N VAL A 20 -30.79 12.12 -3.29
CA VAL A 20 -30.59 11.21 -4.44
C VAL A 20 -29.17 11.23 -5.00
N ARG A 21 -28.43 12.34 -4.80
CA ARG A 21 -27.03 12.50 -5.22
C ARG A 21 -26.03 12.08 -4.14
N LEU A 22 -26.51 11.63 -2.98
CA LEU A 22 -25.72 11.21 -1.83
C LEU A 22 -24.80 12.31 -1.26
N ARG A 23 -25.15 13.57 -1.53
CA ARG A 23 -24.41 14.75 -1.08
C ARG A 23 -25.30 15.93 -0.73
N MET A 24 -24.82 16.77 0.18
CA MET A 24 -25.50 18.00 0.59
C MET A 24 -24.52 19.12 0.88
N ASN A 25 -24.84 20.33 0.39
CA ASN A 25 -24.08 21.53 0.69
C ASN A 25 -24.72 22.29 1.85
N TYR A 26 -23.90 22.81 2.76
CA TYR A 26 -24.28 23.83 3.74
C TYR A 26 -23.48 25.10 3.49
N ASN A 27 -24.14 26.16 3.02
CA ASN A 27 -23.48 27.40 2.64
C ASN A 27 -23.31 28.35 3.84
N PHE A 28 -22.09 28.88 4.00
CA PHE A 28 -21.81 29.97 4.95
C PHE A 28 -21.94 31.34 4.30
N HIS A 29 -21.63 31.44 3.00
CA HIS A 29 -21.93 32.61 2.18
C HIS A 29 -23.45 32.78 2.05
N LYS A 30 -23.91 34.03 1.97
CA LYS A 30 -25.32 34.40 1.80
C LYS A 30 -25.67 34.69 0.35
N GLN A 31 -24.74 35.26 -0.40
CA GLN A 31 -24.94 35.65 -1.79
C GLN A 31 -23.92 34.97 -2.71
N MET A 32 -24.35 34.68 -3.93
CA MET A 32 -23.52 34.01 -4.94
C MET A 32 -22.43 34.92 -5.50
N ASP A 33 -22.55 36.24 -5.34
CA ASP A 33 -21.57 37.23 -5.77
C ASP A 33 -20.54 37.58 -4.68
N GLU A 34 -20.62 36.97 -3.49
CA GLU A 34 -19.61 37.15 -2.46
C GLU A 34 -18.22 36.73 -2.99
N PRO A 35 -17.15 37.49 -2.66
CA PRO A 35 -15.81 37.26 -3.20
C PRO A 35 -15.18 35.94 -2.74
N VAL A 36 -15.72 35.33 -1.68
CA VAL A 36 -15.28 34.03 -1.16
C VAL A 36 -16.50 33.19 -0.81
N GLN A 37 -16.62 32.06 -1.50
CA GLN A 37 -17.64 31.05 -1.29
C GLN A 37 -17.11 30.03 -0.29
N ARG A 38 -17.81 29.87 0.84
CA ARG A 38 -17.48 28.90 1.90
C ARG A 38 -18.65 27.97 2.12
N LEU A 39 -18.41 26.67 2.13
CA LEU A 39 -19.45 25.67 2.31
C LEU A 39 -18.91 24.42 3.01
N LEU A 40 -19.80 23.71 3.71
CA LEU A 40 -19.61 22.28 3.94
C LEU A 40 -20.18 21.52 2.75
N ASN A 41 -19.52 20.45 2.38
CA ASN A 41 -20.02 19.48 1.42
C ASN A 41 -19.97 18.11 2.12
N ALA A 42 -21.14 17.67 2.59
CA ALA A 42 -21.30 16.33 3.15
C ALA A 42 -21.53 15.35 2.01
N LEU A 43 -20.75 14.27 2.00
CA LEU A 43 -20.65 13.33 0.90
C LEU A 43 -20.72 11.91 1.47
N GLU A 44 -21.50 11.04 0.84
CA GLU A 44 -21.56 9.62 1.19
C GLU A 44 -20.89 8.76 0.12
N PRO A 45 -20.44 7.53 0.45
CA PRO A 45 -19.98 6.55 -0.53
C PRO A 45 -20.97 6.42 -1.70
N ASN A 46 -20.44 6.21 -2.90
CA ASN A 46 -21.17 6.21 -4.19
C ASN A 46 -21.63 7.59 -4.69
N THR A 47 -21.29 8.68 -3.99
CA THR A 47 -21.41 10.03 -4.57
C THR A 47 -20.57 10.14 -5.83
N TYR A 48 -21.19 10.49 -6.95
CA TYR A 48 -20.47 10.74 -8.20
C TYR A 48 -20.18 12.23 -8.40
N LEU A 49 -18.89 12.56 -8.49
CA LEU A 49 -18.38 13.86 -8.87
C LEU A 49 -17.59 13.71 -10.18
N PRO A 50 -18.12 14.15 -11.33
CA PRO A 50 -17.37 14.04 -12.57
C PRO A 50 -16.05 14.81 -12.48
N PRO A 51 -14.96 14.29 -13.05
CA PRO A 51 -13.73 15.04 -13.15
C PRO A 51 -13.93 16.37 -13.86
N HIS A 52 -13.34 17.41 -13.30
CA HIS A 52 -13.44 18.77 -13.81
C HIS A 52 -12.15 19.54 -13.53
N ARG A 53 -12.03 20.73 -14.12
CA ARG A 53 -10.94 21.67 -13.87
C ARG A 53 -11.47 23.09 -13.74
N HIS A 54 -10.61 24.00 -13.31
CA HIS A 54 -10.90 25.42 -13.25
C HIS A 54 -9.86 26.20 -14.07
N LEU A 55 -10.21 26.71 -15.25
CA LEU A 55 -9.27 27.41 -16.14
C LEU A 55 -8.97 28.87 -15.76
N GLN A 56 -9.81 29.47 -14.93
CA GLN A 56 -9.60 30.86 -14.51
C GLN A 56 -8.49 30.87 -13.45
N ALA A 57 -7.40 31.60 -13.72
CA ALA A 57 -6.21 31.67 -12.85
C ALA A 57 -6.48 32.10 -11.39
N GLN A 58 -7.69 32.59 -11.10
CA GLN A 58 -8.18 32.98 -9.77
C GLN A 58 -9.18 31.96 -9.19
N LYS A 59 -9.15 30.69 -9.59
CA LYS A 59 -10.09 29.66 -9.09
C LYS A 59 -9.35 28.43 -8.58
N GLN A 60 -8.44 28.67 -7.64
CA GLN A 60 -7.92 27.60 -6.79
C GLN A 60 -9.08 26.98 -6.00
N GLU A 61 -9.03 25.66 -5.86
CA GLU A 61 -9.97 24.91 -5.02
C GLU A 61 -9.23 24.42 -3.79
N ILE A 62 -9.70 24.83 -2.61
CA ILE A 62 -9.13 24.42 -1.33
C ILE A 62 -10.21 23.69 -0.56
N PHE A 63 -9.90 22.51 -0.05
CA PHE A 63 -10.79 21.82 0.88
C PHE A 63 -10.02 21.18 2.03
N LEU A 64 -10.68 21.13 3.19
CA LEU A 64 -10.25 20.41 4.38
C LEU A 64 -11.25 19.30 4.67
N VAL A 65 -10.78 18.09 4.90
CA VAL A 65 -11.63 17.00 5.40
C VAL A 65 -11.78 17.19 6.90
N LEU A 66 -13.00 17.47 7.35
CA LEU A 66 -13.29 17.66 8.78
C LEU A 66 -13.62 16.33 9.47
N ARG A 67 -14.19 15.39 8.71
CA ARG A 67 -14.58 14.06 9.16
C ARG A 67 -14.64 13.12 7.95
N GLY A 68 -14.29 11.85 8.16
CA GLY A 68 -14.32 10.82 7.13
C GLY A 68 -13.04 10.80 6.28
N SER A 69 -13.14 10.24 5.08
CA SER A 69 -11.99 10.05 4.19
C SER A 69 -12.42 10.14 2.72
N VAL A 70 -11.58 10.77 1.90
CA VAL A 70 -11.74 10.86 0.44
C VAL A 70 -10.46 10.50 -0.28
N LEU A 71 -10.60 9.92 -1.48
CA LEU A 71 -9.54 9.85 -2.48
C LEU A 71 -9.66 11.01 -3.44
N THR A 72 -8.58 11.74 -3.64
CA THR A 72 -8.46 12.75 -4.68
C THR A 72 -7.67 12.19 -5.84
N PHE A 73 -8.24 12.23 -7.04
CA PHE A 73 -7.59 11.79 -8.27
C PHE A 73 -7.22 13.00 -9.10
N LEU A 74 -5.97 13.04 -9.59
CA LEU A 74 -5.54 14.00 -10.61
C LEU A 74 -5.38 13.29 -11.96
N PHE A 75 -5.73 13.97 -13.04
CA PHE A 75 -5.72 13.40 -14.39
C PHE A 75 -4.91 14.25 -15.38
N ASP A 76 -4.39 13.61 -16.42
CA ASP A 76 -3.92 14.31 -17.62
C ASP A 76 -5.07 14.63 -18.58
N ASN A 77 -4.77 15.30 -19.70
CA ASN A 77 -5.75 15.66 -20.73
C ASN A 77 -6.36 14.46 -21.48
N LYS A 78 -5.89 13.24 -21.25
CA LYS A 78 -6.41 11.99 -21.82
C LYS A 78 -7.26 11.20 -20.82
N GLY A 79 -7.38 11.67 -19.58
CA GLY A 79 -8.06 10.94 -18.50
C GLY A 79 -7.20 9.90 -17.80
N THR A 80 -5.89 9.87 -18.05
CA THR A 80 -4.97 9.00 -17.31
C THR A 80 -4.78 9.53 -15.91
N ILE A 81 -4.92 8.69 -14.89
CA ILE A 81 -4.63 9.03 -13.50
C ILE A 81 -3.13 9.33 -13.36
N THR A 82 -2.78 10.55 -12.96
CA THR A 82 -1.40 10.97 -12.71
C THR A 82 -1.02 10.88 -11.25
N GLN A 83 -1.98 11.12 -10.34
CA GLN A 83 -1.80 11.05 -8.89
C GLN A 83 -3.08 10.62 -8.20
N ILE A 84 -2.94 9.93 -7.06
CA ILE A 84 -4.03 9.58 -6.14
C ILE A 84 -3.58 9.99 -4.74
N HIS A 85 -4.39 10.76 -4.03
CA HIS A 85 -4.12 11.19 -2.66
C HIS A 85 -5.29 10.82 -1.77
N GLU A 86 -5.05 10.02 -0.73
CA GLU A 86 -6.03 9.81 0.33
C GLU A 86 -5.94 10.96 1.33
N ILE A 87 -7.03 11.72 1.45
CA ILE A 87 -7.16 12.80 2.42
C ILE A 87 -7.97 12.26 3.59
N ASN A 88 -7.27 11.87 4.65
CA ASN A 88 -7.83 11.26 5.84
C ASN A 88 -7.22 11.91 7.10
N PRO A 89 -8.00 12.70 7.87
CA PRO A 89 -7.52 13.34 9.09
C PRO A 89 -7.00 12.35 10.13
N ALA A 90 -7.55 11.13 10.20
CA ALA A 90 -7.06 10.08 11.10
C ALA A 90 -5.66 9.57 10.73
N LYS A 91 -5.24 9.75 9.47
CA LYS A 91 -3.90 9.46 8.95
C LYS A 91 -2.98 10.70 8.94
N GLY A 92 -3.43 11.83 9.49
CA GLY A 92 -2.66 13.07 9.53
C GLY A 92 -2.65 13.86 8.21
N VAL A 93 -3.55 13.56 7.27
CA VAL A 93 -3.70 14.29 6.00
C VAL A 93 -5.04 15.03 5.99
N PHE A 94 -4.99 16.35 6.13
CA PHE A 94 -6.19 17.14 6.49
C PHE A 94 -6.91 17.82 5.34
N GLY A 95 -6.27 18.00 4.19
CA GLY A 95 -6.84 18.76 3.08
C GLY A 95 -5.91 18.85 1.89
N MET A 96 -6.39 19.49 0.82
CA MET A 96 -5.63 19.71 -0.40
C MET A 96 -6.00 21.07 -1.02
N GLU A 97 -5.01 21.69 -1.64
CA GLU A 97 -5.15 22.83 -2.52
C GLU A 97 -4.87 22.38 -3.95
N ILE A 98 -5.79 22.68 -4.86
CA ILE A 98 -5.72 22.29 -6.26
C ILE A 98 -5.56 23.54 -7.11
N GLU A 99 -4.45 23.58 -7.84
CA GLU A 99 -4.12 24.68 -8.75
C GLU A 99 -5.07 24.74 -9.96
N PRO A 100 -5.21 25.91 -10.60
CA PRO A 100 -5.97 26.05 -11.84
C PRO A 100 -5.46 25.10 -12.94
N ASP A 101 -6.37 24.74 -13.85
CA ASP A 101 -6.11 23.84 -15.00
C ASP A 101 -5.65 22.41 -14.62
N ILE A 102 -5.92 21.97 -13.40
CA ILE A 102 -5.73 20.58 -13.00
C ILE A 102 -7.08 19.84 -13.07
N TRP A 103 -7.12 18.76 -13.86
CA TRP A 103 -8.26 17.83 -13.87
C TRP A 103 -8.28 17.02 -12.58
N HIS A 104 -9.38 17.10 -11.85
CA HIS A 104 -9.52 16.42 -10.56
C HIS A 104 -10.94 15.91 -10.30
N SER A 105 -11.03 14.89 -9.44
CA SER A 105 -12.28 14.33 -8.91
C SER A 105 -12.02 13.73 -7.53
N PHE A 106 -13.09 13.45 -6.78
CA PHE A 106 -13.02 12.81 -5.48
C PHE A 106 -13.92 11.57 -5.40
N ILE A 107 -13.44 10.56 -4.70
CA ILE A 107 -14.24 9.41 -4.25
C ILE A 107 -14.30 9.38 -2.74
N VAL A 108 -15.48 9.13 -2.20
CA VAL A 108 -15.72 9.06 -0.77
C VAL A 108 -15.47 7.64 -0.27
N LEU A 109 -14.58 7.49 0.71
CA LEU A 109 -14.25 6.19 1.31
C LEU A 109 -15.11 5.86 2.54
N GLU A 110 -15.54 6.88 3.30
CA GLU A 110 -16.24 6.69 4.57
C GLU A 110 -17.61 7.39 4.59
N THR A 111 -18.59 6.78 5.27
CA THR A 111 -19.90 7.41 5.51
C THR A 111 -19.78 8.63 6.43
N ASN A 112 -20.70 9.59 6.33
CA ASN A 112 -20.68 10.86 7.07
C ASN A 112 -19.44 11.73 6.78
N THR A 113 -18.79 11.53 5.63
CA THR A 113 -17.66 12.36 5.22
C THR A 113 -18.12 13.80 5.01
N VAL A 114 -17.39 14.76 5.58
CA VAL A 114 -17.68 16.19 5.41
C VAL A 114 -16.39 16.93 5.11
N ILE A 115 -16.40 17.66 3.99
CA ILE A 115 -15.32 18.58 3.62
C ILE A 115 -15.77 20.03 3.82
N TYR A 116 -14.85 20.87 4.28
CA TYR A 116 -14.99 22.32 4.27
C TYR A 116 -14.27 22.87 3.04
N GLU A 117 -15.04 23.42 2.12
CA GLU A 117 -14.59 23.82 0.79
C GLU A 117 -14.61 25.35 0.71
N ILE A 118 -13.52 25.91 0.20
CA ILE A 118 -13.32 27.34 0.00
C ILE A 118 -13.08 27.56 -1.49
N LYS A 119 -13.91 28.40 -2.10
CA LYS A 119 -13.76 28.81 -3.50
C LYS A 119 -13.74 30.31 -3.61
N GLN A 120 -12.97 30.80 -4.57
CA GLN A 120 -13.05 32.20 -4.97
C GLN A 120 -14.38 32.48 -5.67
N GLY A 121 -15.02 33.57 -5.28
CA GLY A 121 -16.24 34.05 -5.90
C GLY A 121 -15.98 35.06 -7.03
N PRO A 122 -17.04 35.47 -7.75
CA PRO A 122 -18.43 35.02 -7.58
C PRO A 122 -18.61 33.54 -7.97
N PHE A 123 -19.60 32.88 -7.36
CA PHE A 123 -19.98 31.52 -7.76
C PHE A 123 -20.37 31.52 -9.24
N ALA A 124 -19.77 30.62 -9.99
CA ALA A 124 -20.17 30.31 -11.35
C ALA A 124 -20.25 28.79 -11.49
N PRO A 125 -21.29 28.26 -12.15
CA PRO A 125 -21.31 26.86 -12.53
C PRO A 125 -20.09 26.55 -13.40
N ILE A 126 -19.60 25.32 -13.29
CA ILE A 126 -18.52 24.83 -14.14
C ILE A 126 -19.00 24.87 -15.60
N ASP A 127 -18.19 25.47 -16.47
CA ASP A 127 -18.47 25.51 -17.90
C ASP A 127 -18.44 24.07 -18.46
N PRO A 128 -19.37 23.66 -19.33
CA PRO A 128 -19.34 22.33 -19.93
C PRO A 128 -18.00 21.93 -20.57
N LYS A 129 -17.19 22.90 -21.04
CA LYS A 129 -15.84 22.64 -21.58
C LYS A 129 -14.80 22.26 -20.51
N ASP A 130 -15.10 22.57 -19.25
CA ASP A 130 -14.26 22.33 -18.07
C ASP A 130 -14.71 21.08 -17.30
N MET A 131 -15.69 20.36 -17.85
CA MET A 131 -16.05 18.99 -17.47
C MET A 131 -15.27 18.00 -18.33
N ALA A 132 -14.74 16.94 -17.72
CA ALA A 132 -13.91 15.98 -18.43
C ALA A 132 -14.71 15.23 -19.51
N PRO A 133 -14.28 15.28 -20.79
CA PRO A 133 -15.02 14.65 -21.89
C PRO A 133 -14.95 13.12 -21.88
N TRP A 134 -13.99 12.53 -21.16
CA TRP A 134 -13.83 11.08 -21.05
C TRP A 134 -14.70 10.44 -19.96
N ALA A 135 -15.24 11.25 -19.05
CA ALA A 135 -15.96 10.75 -17.89
C ALA A 135 -17.48 10.67 -18.15
N PRO A 136 -18.19 9.72 -17.54
CA PRO A 136 -19.64 9.65 -17.59
C PRO A 136 -20.32 10.95 -17.13
N LYS A 137 -21.47 11.28 -17.71
CA LYS A 137 -22.29 12.39 -17.22
C LYS A 137 -23.02 11.98 -15.94
N PRO A 138 -23.36 12.92 -15.04
CA PRO A 138 -24.10 12.62 -13.81
C PRO A 138 -25.44 11.89 -14.01
N GLN A 139 -26.06 12.02 -15.18
CA GLN A 139 -27.32 11.35 -15.52
C GLN A 139 -27.14 9.89 -15.93
N GLU A 140 -25.92 9.47 -16.30
CA GLU A 140 -25.57 8.12 -16.74
C GLU A 140 -25.20 7.26 -15.51
N THR A 141 -26.19 6.98 -14.66
CA THR A 141 -25.97 6.42 -13.31
C THR A 141 -25.15 5.13 -13.30
N GLU A 142 -25.44 4.17 -14.16
CA GLU A 142 -24.70 2.90 -14.24
C GLU A 142 -23.24 3.12 -14.66
N ALA A 143 -23.01 3.92 -15.71
CA ALA A 143 -21.66 4.26 -16.17
C ALA A 143 -20.87 5.03 -15.10
N ALA A 144 -21.51 5.95 -14.39
CA ALA A 144 -20.92 6.68 -13.28
C ALA A 144 -20.51 5.75 -12.12
N GLN A 145 -21.34 4.77 -11.76
CA GLN A 145 -20.99 3.79 -10.73
C GLN A 145 -19.84 2.89 -11.18
N ASN A 146 -19.83 2.43 -12.44
CA ASN A 146 -18.70 1.66 -12.98
C ASN A 146 -17.40 2.46 -12.96
N TYR A 147 -17.45 3.75 -13.30
CA TYR A 147 -16.28 4.63 -13.26
C TYR A 147 -15.77 4.86 -11.83
N ILE A 148 -16.67 4.98 -10.84
CA ILE A 148 -16.27 5.02 -9.41
C ILE A 148 -15.50 3.73 -9.04
N GLN A 149 -15.99 2.56 -9.45
CA GLN A 149 -15.32 1.29 -9.17
C GLN A 149 -13.97 1.17 -9.87
N GLU A 150 -13.85 1.64 -11.11
CA GLU A 150 -12.57 1.70 -11.84
C GLU A 150 -11.54 2.54 -11.08
N LEU A 151 -11.92 3.75 -10.68
CA LEU A 151 -11.05 4.64 -9.89
C LEU A 151 -10.70 4.05 -8.50
N LEU A 152 -11.66 3.42 -7.80
CA LEU A 152 -11.40 2.72 -6.54
C LEU A 152 -10.39 1.58 -6.72
N SER A 153 -10.50 0.82 -7.81
CA SER A 153 -9.57 -0.27 -8.12
C SER A 153 -8.14 0.21 -8.38
N ALA A 154 -7.98 1.44 -8.89
CA ALA A 154 -6.67 2.06 -9.06
C ALA A 154 -5.99 2.42 -7.72
N TYR A 155 -6.79 2.60 -6.65
CA TYR A 155 -6.30 2.91 -5.30
C TYR A 155 -6.10 1.67 -4.39
N GLN A 156 -6.85 0.58 -4.62
CA GLN A 156 -6.73 -0.65 -3.82
C GLN A 156 -5.27 -1.16 -3.78
N PRO A 157 -4.82 -1.76 -2.67
CA PRO A 157 -3.48 -2.33 -2.58
C PRO A 157 -3.28 -3.31 -3.75
N GLN A 158 -2.34 -3.02 -4.64
CA GLN A 158 -2.11 -3.84 -5.83
C GLN A 158 -1.32 -5.10 -5.49
N TYR A 159 -1.38 -5.60 -4.26
CA TYR A 159 -0.82 -6.91 -3.93
C TYR A 159 -1.84 -8.00 -4.26
N ILE A 160 -1.34 -9.16 -4.66
CA ILE A 160 -2.17 -10.31 -5.00
C ILE A 160 -1.84 -11.40 -3.99
N ILE A 161 -2.82 -11.84 -3.22
CA ILE A 161 -2.69 -13.00 -2.33
C ILE A 161 -3.56 -14.09 -2.92
N HIS A 162 -2.95 -15.22 -3.28
CA HIS A 162 -3.71 -16.36 -3.78
C HIS A 162 -4.68 -16.86 -2.68
N PRO A 163 -5.91 -17.29 -3.03
CA PRO A 163 -6.90 -17.72 -2.03
C PRO A 163 -6.49 -18.90 -1.12
N THR A 164 -5.46 -19.64 -1.49
CA THR A 164 -4.90 -20.75 -0.70
C THR A 164 -3.64 -20.39 0.07
N ALA A 165 -3.20 -19.13 -0.01
CA ALA A 165 -2.15 -18.62 0.87
C ALA A 165 -2.76 -18.21 2.21
N GLU A 166 -2.00 -18.40 3.27
CA GLU A 166 -2.37 -18.03 4.63
C GLU A 166 -1.48 -16.87 5.07
N VAL A 167 -2.08 -15.71 5.38
CA VAL A 167 -1.34 -14.51 5.79
C VAL A 167 -1.89 -14.05 7.12
N ALA A 168 -1.03 -14.01 8.14
CA ALA A 168 -1.42 -13.54 9.46
C ALA A 168 -1.97 -12.09 9.41
N PRO A 169 -3.02 -11.75 10.16
CA PRO A 169 -3.59 -10.39 10.13
C PRO A 169 -2.61 -9.28 10.54
N SER A 170 -1.57 -9.61 11.31
CA SER A 170 -0.52 -8.68 11.73
C SER A 170 0.62 -8.53 10.72
N ALA A 171 0.67 -9.36 9.67
CA ALA A 171 1.67 -9.25 8.63
C ALA A 171 1.42 -8.02 7.74
N THR A 172 2.49 -7.38 7.28
CA THR A 172 2.42 -6.24 6.36
C THR A 172 2.93 -6.64 4.99
N ILE A 173 2.10 -6.45 3.96
CA ILE A 173 2.45 -6.75 2.56
C ILE A 173 2.50 -5.45 1.76
N GLY A 174 3.65 -5.18 1.15
CA GLY A 174 3.87 -4.00 0.32
C GLY A 174 3.10 -4.06 -1.00
N ASN A 175 2.90 -2.90 -1.60
CA ASN A 175 2.17 -2.75 -2.85
C ASN A 175 2.78 -3.57 -3.99
N LYS A 176 1.97 -4.05 -4.93
CA LYS A 176 2.42 -4.84 -6.10
C LYS A 176 3.15 -6.15 -5.77
N THR A 177 3.09 -6.60 -4.52
CA THR A 177 3.64 -7.89 -4.11
C THR A 177 2.68 -9.03 -4.44
N ILE A 178 3.20 -10.13 -4.96
CA ILE A 178 2.41 -11.32 -5.29
C ILE A 178 2.80 -12.45 -4.35
N ILE A 179 1.80 -13.05 -3.70
CA ILE A 179 1.90 -14.23 -2.85
C ILE A 179 1.13 -15.36 -3.53
N GLU A 180 1.86 -16.38 -3.98
CA GLU A 180 1.29 -17.54 -4.68
C GLU A 180 0.80 -18.62 -3.71
N ASN A 181 0.24 -19.68 -4.27
CA ASN A 181 -0.54 -20.71 -3.60
C ASN A 181 0.23 -21.42 -2.47
N HIS A 182 -0.47 -21.74 -1.39
CA HIS A 182 0.04 -22.55 -0.27
C HIS A 182 1.26 -21.94 0.45
N THR A 183 1.46 -20.63 0.27
CA THR A 183 2.45 -19.88 1.04
C THR A 183 1.83 -19.39 2.33
N ILE A 184 2.61 -19.47 3.42
CA ILE A 184 2.22 -19.06 4.76
C ILE A 184 3.13 -17.91 5.19
N ILE A 185 2.52 -16.80 5.61
CA ILE A 185 3.21 -15.63 6.16
C ILE A 185 2.82 -15.47 7.63
N GLY A 186 3.81 -15.58 8.52
CA GLY A 186 3.66 -15.50 9.97
C GLY A 186 3.35 -14.10 10.51
N GLU A 187 3.14 -14.04 11.82
CA GLU A 187 2.78 -12.83 12.55
C GLU A 187 3.88 -11.77 12.46
N ASN A 188 3.49 -10.50 12.33
CA ASN A 188 4.37 -9.34 12.28
C ASN A 188 5.43 -9.35 11.15
N ALA A 189 5.43 -10.35 10.27
CA ALA A 189 6.31 -10.40 9.12
C ALA A 189 6.07 -9.18 8.22
N LYS A 190 7.15 -8.64 7.65
CA LYS A 190 7.11 -7.46 6.79
C LYS A 190 7.68 -7.84 5.43
N ILE A 191 6.85 -7.73 4.40
CA ILE A 191 7.25 -7.94 3.02
C ILE A 191 7.11 -6.62 2.27
N GLY A 192 8.19 -6.16 1.65
CA GLY A 192 8.22 -4.92 0.89
C GLY A 192 7.37 -4.97 -0.38
N GLU A 193 7.55 -3.95 -1.21
CA GLU A 193 6.81 -3.75 -2.45
C GLU A 193 7.40 -4.53 -3.62
N GLN A 194 6.56 -4.83 -4.60
CA GLN A 194 6.95 -5.46 -5.87
C GLN A 194 7.68 -6.81 -5.70
N CYS A 195 7.42 -7.52 -4.60
CA CYS A 195 7.99 -8.83 -4.35
C CYS A 195 7.21 -9.92 -5.08
N LYS A 196 7.90 -11.03 -5.35
CA LYS A 196 7.25 -12.25 -5.85
C LYS A 196 7.60 -13.42 -4.94
N ILE A 197 6.62 -13.81 -4.14
CA ILE A 197 6.69 -14.93 -3.20
C ILE A 197 5.93 -16.09 -3.86
N HIS A 198 6.67 -17.07 -4.36
CA HIS A 198 6.15 -18.22 -5.08
C HIS A 198 5.44 -19.23 -4.14
N ARG A 199 5.33 -20.51 -4.54
CA ARG A 199 4.46 -21.51 -3.90
C ARG A 199 5.15 -22.23 -2.76
N ASN A 200 4.36 -22.70 -1.79
CA ASN A 200 4.82 -23.50 -0.66
C ASN A 200 5.97 -22.84 0.11
N ILE A 201 5.93 -21.52 0.26
CA ILE A 201 6.91 -20.78 1.05
C ILE A 201 6.37 -20.63 2.47
N TYR A 202 7.24 -20.77 3.46
CA TYR A 202 6.93 -20.41 4.84
C TYR A 202 7.80 -19.23 5.24
N VAL A 203 7.20 -18.09 5.57
CA VAL A 203 7.86 -16.93 6.16
C VAL A 203 7.47 -16.89 7.63
N ASP A 204 8.45 -17.06 8.51
CA ASP A 204 8.25 -17.12 9.96
C ASP A 204 7.90 -15.75 10.56
N ASN A 205 7.58 -15.73 11.85
CA ASN A 205 7.23 -14.53 12.59
C ASN A 205 8.38 -13.53 12.63
N ASP A 206 8.03 -12.24 12.56
CA ASP A 206 8.93 -11.09 12.64
C ASP A 206 10.02 -11.01 11.53
N VAL A 207 9.94 -11.86 10.50
CA VAL A 207 10.86 -11.84 9.36
C VAL A 207 10.71 -10.55 8.55
N GLN A 208 11.83 -10.00 8.11
CA GLN A 208 11.89 -8.78 7.31
C GLN A 208 12.40 -9.09 5.89
N ILE A 209 11.57 -8.78 4.90
CA ILE A 209 11.84 -8.90 3.47
C ILE A 209 11.68 -7.53 2.82
N GLY A 210 12.72 -7.05 2.17
CA GLY A 210 12.76 -5.78 1.45
C GLY A 210 11.88 -5.76 0.19
N ASN A 211 12.11 -4.77 -0.66
CA ASN A 211 11.40 -4.55 -1.90
C ASN A 211 12.02 -5.34 -3.06
N LYS A 212 11.22 -5.66 -4.08
CA LYS A 212 11.69 -6.31 -5.34
C LYS A 212 12.40 -7.65 -5.10
N VAL A 213 12.10 -8.33 -4.00
CA VAL A 213 12.63 -9.64 -3.67
C VAL A 213 11.86 -10.71 -4.42
N LYS A 214 12.57 -11.74 -4.89
CA LYS A 214 11.96 -12.92 -5.51
C LYS A 214 12.38 -14.17 -4.75
N ILE A 215 11.40 -14.89 -4.21
CA ILE A 215 11.60 -16.17 -3.53
C ILE A 215 10.89 -17.24 -4.34
N GLN A 216 11.65 -18.20 -4.85
CA GLN A 216 11.13 -19.34 -5.62
C GLN A 216 10.56 -20.43 -4.71
N ASP A 217 9.90 -21.43 -5.32
CA ASP A 217 9.09 -22.42 -4.59
C ASP A 217 9.86 -23.20 -3.51
N ASN A 218 9.12 -23.65 -2.49
CA ASN A 218 9.56 -24.60 -1.46
C ASN A 218 10.74 -24.08 -0.61
N VAL A 219 10.63 -22.84 -0.13
CA VAL A 219 11.64 -22.20 0.72
C VAL A 219 11.02 -21.87 2.09
N MET A 220 11.74 -22.17 3.16
CA MET A 220 11.43 -21.68 4.51
C MET A 220 12.37 -20.52 4.84
N ILE A 221 11.80 -19.39 5.23
CA ILE A 221 12.52 -18.23 5.78
C ILE A 221 12.26 -18.20 7.30
N PRO A 222 13.16 -18.79 8.11
CA PRO A 222 12.97 -18.89 9.55
C PRO A 222 13.18 -17.55 10.26
N HIS A 223 12.70 -17.46 11.50
CA HIS A 223 12.96 -16.34 12.39
C HIS A 223 14.47 -16.05 12.49
N GLY A 224 14.84 -14.77 12.46
CA GLY A 224 16.23 -14.28 12.45
C GLY A 224 16.85 -14.11 11.06
N VAL A 225 16.13 -14.44 9.99
CA VAL A 225 16.57 -14.12 8.62
C VAL A 225 16.05 -12.75 8.20
N THR A 226 16.97 -11.89 7.75
CA THR A 226 16.65 -10.60 7.12
C THR A 226 17.07 -10.62 5.66
N ILE A 227 16.17 -10.22 4.76
CA ILE A 227 16.39 -10.18 3.32
C ILE A 227 16.23 -8.73 2.84
N GLU A 228 17.29 -8.14 2.33
CA GLU A 228 17.27 -6.77 1.80
C GLU A 228 16.69 -6.70 0.36
N ASP A 229 16.56 -5.48 -0.15
CA ASP A 229 15.96 -5.20 -1.45
C ASP A 229 16.68 -5.92 -2.61
N GLY A 230 15.90 -6.38 -3.60
CA GLY A 230 16.42 -6.93 -4.86
C GLY A 230 17.05 -8.32 -4.75
N VAL A 231 16.98 -8.98 -3.60
CA VAL A 231 17.51 -10.33 -3.40
C VAL A 231 16.74 -11.36 -4.23
N PHE A 232 17.45 -12.35 -4.77
CA PHE A 232 16.89 -13.54 -5.40
C PHE A 232 17.18 -14.79 -4.55
N ILE A 233 16.14 -15.54 -4.21
CA ILE A 233 16.23 -16.82 -3.52
C ILE A 233 15.71 -17.93 -4.45
N GLY A 234 16.61 -18.81 -4.87
CA GLY A 234 16.32 -19.93 -5.76
C GLY A 234 15.43 -21.01 -5.11
N PRO A 235 14.85 -21.91 -5.92
CA PRO A 235 13.92 -22.91 -5.43
C PRO A 235 14.62 -23.90 -4.50
N GLY A 236 13.96 -24.29 -3.42
CA GLY A 236 14.48 -25.25 -2.45
C GLY A 236 15.70 -24.78 -1.65
N VAL A 237 16.00 -23.47 -1.62
CA VAL A 237 17.03 -22.94 -0.72
C VAL A 237 16.63 -23.22 0.73
N ALA A 238 17.59 -23.71 1.52
CA ALA A 238 17.43 -24.00 2.93
C ALA A 238 18.19 -22.98 3.78
N PHE A 239 17.46 -22.21 4.58
CA PHE A 239 18.03 -21.40 5.65
C PHE A 239 17.98 -22.18 6.98
N THR A 240 18.94 -21.93 7.85
CA THR A 240 18.86 -22.35 9.26
C THR A 240 18.83 -21.12 10.17
N ASN A 241 18.50 -21.31 11.45
CA ASN A 241 18.54 -20.27 12.49
C ASN A 241 19.05 -20.79 13.85
N ASP A 242 19.30 -22.10 13.98
CA ASP A 242 19.99 -22.72 15.10
C ASP A 242 21.33 -23.28 14.61
N LYS A 243 22.41 -22.90 15.28
CA LYS A 243 23.77 -23.35 14.96
C LYS A 243 24.07 -24.73 15.52
N TRP A 244 23.37 -25.13 16.58
CA TRP A 244 23.58 -26.37 17.31
C TRP A 244 22.25 -27.05 17.66
N PRO A 245 21.40 -27.37 16.65
CA PRO A 245 20.07 -27.89 16.91
C PRO A 245 20.11 -29.28 17.56
N ARG A 246 19.28 -29.42 18.60
CA ARG A 246 19.01 -30.66 19.34
C ARG A 246 17.54 -30.67 19.76
N SER A 247 16.94 -31.86 19.83
CA SER A 247 15.58 -32.03 20.34
C SER A 247 15.52 -32.10 21.88
N ILE A 248 16.66 -32.39 22.52
CA ILE A 248 16.78 -32.58 23.98
C ILE A 248 17.99 -31.84 24.55
N THR A 249 17.94 -31.53 25.84
CA THR A 249 19.06 -31.03 26.64
C THR A 249 20.07 -32.15 26.93
N GLU A 250 21.22 -31.83 27.53
CA GLU A 250 22.22 -32.84 27.94
C GLU A 250 21.66 -33.82 28.98
N ASP A 251 20.68 -33.39 29.78
CA ASP A 251 20.00 -34.21 30.78
C ASP A 251 18.86 -35.09 30.19
N GLY A 252 18.57 -34.96 28.88
CA GLY A 252 17.56 -35.76 28.18
C GLY A 252 16.16 -35.16 28.13
N GLU A 253 15.95 -33.96 28.68
CA GLU A 253 14.66 -33.26 28.67
C GLU A 253 14.39 -32.57 27.33
N LEU A 254 13.12 -32.41 26.94
CA LEU A 254 12.75 -31.74 25.70
C LEU A 254 13.20 -30.27 25.72
N LYS A 255 13.90 -29.83 24.67
CA LYS A 255 14.25 -28.41 24.52
C LYS A 255 13.00 -27.58 24.23
N THR A 256 12.95 -26.41 24.86
CA THR A 256 11.94 -25.38 24.63
C THR A 256 12.56 -24.19 23.88
N SER A 257 11.75 -23.19 23.57
CA SER A 257 12.23 -21.92 23.00
C SER A 257 13.20 -21.17 23.91
N GLU A 258 13.19 -21.45 25.22
CA GLU A 258 14.10 -20.81 26.20
C GLU A 258 15.53 -21.37 26.10
N ASP A 259 15.70 -22.57 25.55
CA ASP A 259 16.98 -23.28 25.42
C ASP A 259 17.70 -22.99 24.09
N TRP A 260 17.11 -22.15 23.24
CA TRP A 260 17.58 -21.86 21.89
C TRP A 260 18.02 -20.40 21.76
N VAL A 261 19.10 -20.20 21.01
CA VAL A 261 19.60 -18.88 20.64
C VAL A 261 19.51 -18.75 19.13
N CYS A 262 18.70 -17.80 18.67
CA CYS A 262 18.60 -17.47 17.27
C CYS A 262 19.94 -16.94 16.74
N SER A 263 20.43 -17.55 15.66
CA SER A 263 21.63 -17.11 14.94
C SER A 263 21.21 -16.36 13.68
N GLU A 264 21.21 -15.03 13.76
CA GLU A 264 20.70 -14.17 12.68
C GLU A 264 21.47 -14.33 11.37
N THR A 265 20.75 -14.22 10.25
CA THR A 265 21.33 -14.27 8.91
C THR A 265 20.85 -13.07 8.11
N ILE A 266 21.78 -12.36 7.46
CA ILE A 266 21.45 -11.19 6.65
C ILE A 266 21.83 -11.46 5.20
N VAL A 267 20.85 -11.35 4.29
CA VAL A 267 21.06 -11.43 2.85
C VAL A 267 20.95 -10.03 2.27
N LYS A 268 22.09 -9.45 1.89
CA LYS A 268 22.18 -8.04 1.51
C LYS A 268 21.71 -7.75 0.09
N TYR A 269 21.53 -6.46 -0.18
CA TYR A 269 21.02 -5.89 -1.42
C TYR A 269 21.53 -6.61 -2.68
N GLY A 270 20.60 -7.04 -3.53
CA GLY A 270 20.91 -7.64 -4.83
C GLY A 270 21.63 -8.99 -4.80
N ALA A 271 21.87 -9.60 -3.63
CA ALA A 271 22.46 -10.93 -3.55
C ALA A 271 21.54 -11.99 -4.19
N SER A 272 22.14 -13.04 -4.73
CA SER A 272 21.43 -14.12 -5.41
C SER A 272 21.86 -15.47 -4.86
N ILE A 273 20.90 -16.25 -4.38
CA ILE A 273 21.10 -17.60 -3.85
C ILE A 273 20.57 -18.62 -4.85
N GLY A 274 21.46 -19.44 -5.40
CA GLY A 274 21.13 -20.48 -6.37
C GLY A 274 20.24 -21.58 -5.81
N ALA A 275 19.55 -22.28 -6.70
CA ALA A 275 18.64 -23.37 -6.35
C ALA A 275 19.28 -24.39 -5.41
N ASN A 276 18.52 -24.84 -4.41
CA ASN A 276 18.89 -25.91 -3.48
C ASN A 276 20.20 -25.64 -2.69
N ALA A 277 20.63 -24.38 -2.56
CA ALA A 277 21.74 -24.02 -1.68
C ALA A 277 21.30 -24.06 -0.20
N THR A 278 22.24 -24.31 0.70
CA THR A 278 22.02 -24.28 2.16
C THR A 278 22.84 -23.15 2.77
N ILE A 279 22.17 -22.30 3.55
CA ILE A 279 22.77 -21.17 4.26
C ILE A 279 22.81 -21.52 5.75
N VAL A 280 23.99 -21.82 6.27
CA VAL A 280 24.17 -22.03 7.71
C VAL A 280 24.08 -20.69 8.42
N CYS A 281 23.22 -20.62 9.43
CA CYS A 281 22.89 -19.43 10.20
C CYS A 281 24.08 -18.71 10.85
N GLY A 282 23.88 -17.44 11.20
CA GLY A 282 24.89 -16.62 11.86
C GLY A 282 25.89 -16.02 10.88
N ILE A 283 25.49 -15.79 9.62
CA ILE A 283 26.35 -15.25 8.57
C ILE A 283 25.68 -14.12 7.80
N THR A 284 26.49 -13.32 7.13
CA THR A 284 26.07 -12.30 6.17
C THR A 284 26.44 -12.69 4.76
N ILE A 285 25.47 -12.65 3.85
CA ILE A 285 25.70 -12.71 2.40
C ILE A 285 25.77 -11.28 1.88
N GLY A 286 26.96 -10.88 1.41
CA GLY A 286 27.25 -9.52 0.97
C GLY A 286 26.46 -9.07 -0.26
N GLU A 287 26.43 -7.76 -0.48
CA GLU A 287 25.72 -7.15 -1.61
C GLU A 287 26.14 -7.77 -2.94
N TRP A 288 25.18 -8.07 -3.80
CA TRP A 288 25.42 -8.67 -5.12
C TRP A 288 26.25 -9.97 -5.12
N ALA A 289 26.42 -10.63 -3.97
CA ALA A 289 27.07 -11.93 -3.91
C ALA A 289 26.22 -12.99 -4.63
N MET A 290 26.88 -14.00 -5.19
CA MET A 290 26.24 -15.10 -5.92
C MET A 290 26.58 -16.42 -5.24
N ILE A 291 25.57 -17.08 -4.67
CA ILE A 291 25.70 -18.45 -4.18
C ILE A 291 25.29 -19.39 -5.31
N GLY A 292 26.19 -20.27 -5.72
CA GLY A 292 25.90 -21.28 -6.73
C GLY A 292 24.86 -22.29 -6.26
N ALA A 293 24.17 -22.91 -7.21
CA ALA A 293 23.21 -23.97 -6.91
C ALA A 293 23.86 -25.11 -6.12
N GLY A 294 23.15 -25.63 -5.11
CA GLY A 294 23.61 -26.72 -4.25
C GLY A 294 24.78 -26.39 -3.31
N ALA A 295 25.22 -25.13 -3.22
CA ALA A 295 26.32 -24.76 -2.34
C ALA A 295 25.90 -24.79 -0.86
N VAL A 296 26.82 -25.15 0.04
CA VAL A 296 26.61 -25.10 1.49
C VAL A 296 27.47 -23.99 2.08
N VAL A 297 26.86 -22.85 2.38
CA VAL A 297 27.56 -21.64 2.82
C VAL A 297 27.65 -21.64 4.35
N THR A 298 28.88 -21.61 4.86
CA THR A 298 29.17 -21.76 6.30
C THR A 298 29.86 -20.54 6.93
N LYS A 299 30.11 -19.50 6.12
CA LYS A 299 30.85 -18.29 6.51
C LYS A 299 30.32 -17.11 5.73
N ASP A 300 30.57 -15.91 6.25
CA ASP A 300 30.27 -14.65 5.55
C ASP A 300 30.80 -14.65 4.13
N VAL A 301 30.00 -14.07 3.23
CA VAL A 301 30.32 -13.95 1.81
C VAL A 301 30.54 -12.46 1.50
N PRO A 302 31.74 -12.06 1.03
CA PRO A 302 31.98 -10.68 0.64
C PRO A 302 31.05 -10.22 -0.48
N ALA A 303 30.84 -8.92 -0.60
CA ALA A 303 30.10 -8.34 -1.71
C ALA A 303 30.70 -8.77 -3.06
N HIS A 304 29.83 -9.00 -4.05
CA HIS A 304 30.16 -9.47 -5.41
C HIS A 304 30.87 -10.82 -5.52
N ALA A 305 31.13 -11.51 -4.41
CA ALA A 305 31.82 -12.80 -4.44
C ALA A 305 30.90 -13.90 -5.00
N VAL A 306 31.51 -14.90 -5.65
CA VAL A 306 30.82 -16.10 -6.14
C VAL A 306 31.26 -17.31 -5.32
N VAL A 307 30.30 -18.00 -4.69
CA VAL A 307 30.55 -19.16 -3.83
C VAL A 307 29.95 -20.42 -4.44
N ILE A 308 30.73 -21.51 -4.52
CA ILE A 308 30.23 -22.82 -4.98
C ILE A 308 30.72 -23.96 -4.08
N GLY A 309 30.03 -25.10 -4.11
CA GLY A 309 30.47 -26.36 -3.50
C GLY A 309 30.02 -26.58 -2.05
N ASN A 310 30.45 -27.70 -1.48
CA ASN A 310 30.15 -28.11 -0.12
C ASN A 310 31.44 -28.62 0.59
N PRO A 311 32.00 -27.88 1.57
CA PRO A 311 31.58 -26.55 1.98
C PRO A 311 31.84 -25.52 0.87
N GLY A 312 31.02 -24.47 0.84
CA GLY A 312 31.11 -23.38 -0.12
C GLY A 312 32.47 -22.69 -0.09
N ARG A 313 33.06 -22.49 -1.27
CA ARG A 313 34.32 -21.76 -1.47
C ARG A 313 34.11 -20.63 -2.44
N ILE A 314 34.71 -19.48 -2.13
CA ILE A 314 34.76 -18.33 -3.04
C ILE A 314 35.65 -18.71 -4.22
N ILE A 315 35.14 -18.51 -5.44
CA ILE A 315 35.87 -18.75 -6.70
C ILE A 315 36.13 -17.46 -7.48
N LYS A 316 35.43 -16.38 -7.13
CA LYS A 316 35.55 -15.06 -7.74
C LYS A 316 35.14 -14.01 -6.74
#